data_AF-A0A5B7XA24-F1
#
_entry.id   AF-A0A5B7XA24-F1
#
_cell.length_a   1.000
_cell.length_b   1.000
_cell.length_c   1.000
_cell.angle_alpha   90.00
_cell.angle_beta   90.00
_cell.angle_gamma   90.00
#
_symmetry.space_group_name_H-M   'P 1'
#
loop_
_entity.id
_entity.type
_entity.pdbx_description
1 polymer ?
#
loop_
_entity_poly.entity_id
_entity_poly.type
_entity_poly.pdbx_seq_one_letter_code
_entity_poly.pdbx_strand_id
1 'polypeptide(L)'
;MKNPLTRIFLIVLLLPIAGFSQTPGEIPRIINDNKSVTDLVLLELNRERSLQRENLDFRIKQIDSKLSTLDESLKNTSSATEKVDKLVQRVQILEEKQSELDKNVVSVYKYNYSSAVLNLASMEREIKPLNLFNSSREFYTTLDKVSNPMTYEGYAAWFKEFEKYIEDNKKDEARLNALSHILNVTGNLAEGTPFTGMFAGSLFDGIGSFINSLGRRDRELREKSLKMFKLTTTVSQFTHDKDLIETEWKAITKSLDELKELQDKAMEKNIVEILGINRADFKRNFTDETDAKKRTEYILNISKIAENKIAEEKNKNPENWKQEYYNQMVAVQNLKIRFGTLTFRILENLDKYKSLINKYKGDENLKTRIAELDLKLDMVRNSFESTFNPQVYIKASNEMYIVE
;
A
#
# COMPACT_ATOMS: atom_id res chain seq x y z
N MET A 1 3.80 0.51 -87.85
CA MET A 1 4.05 0.25 -86.41
C MET A 1 3.01 1.01 -85.60
N LYS A 2 2.26 0.26 -84.78
CA LYS A 2 1.39 0.66 -83.65
C LYS A 2 0.28 1.71 -83.88
N ASN A 3 -0.94 1.20 -83.91
CA ASN A 3 -2.16 1.78 -83.33
C ASN A 3 -2.67 0.76 -82.29
N PRO A 4 -3.69 1.03 -81.46
CA PRO A 4 -4.00 2.20 -80.62
C PRO A 4 -4.23 1.75 -79.15
N LEU A 5 -4.72 2.61 -78.24
CA LEU A 5 -5.73 2.31 -77.17
C LEU A 5 -5.68 3.37 -76.06
N THR A 6 -6.66 4.27 -76.11
CA THR A 6 -7.53 4.68 -75.00
C THR A 6 -6.99 4.51 -73.57
N ARG A 7 -6.62 5.64 -72.96
CA ARG A 7 -6.48 5.77 -71.51
C ARG A 7 -7.86 5.82 -70.87
N ILE A 8 -8.27 4.71 -70.25
CA ILE A 8 -9.33 4.66 -69.26
C ILE A 8 -8.70 5.13 -67.94
N PHE A 9 -9.00 6.35 -67.50
CA PHE A 9 -8.84 6.71 -66.09
C PHE A 9 -10.21 6.55 -65.44
N LEU A 10 -10.31 5.52 -64.61
CA LEU A 10 -11.48 5.17 -63.83
C LEU A 10 -11.69 6.26 -62.77
N ILE A 11 -12.80 6.99 -62.88
CA ILE A 11 -13.36 7.82 -61.82
C ILE A 11 -13.89 6.87 -60.74
N VAL A 12 -13.20 6.77 -59.60
CA VAL A 12 -13.81 6.19 -58.39
C VAL A 12 -14.54 7.32 -57.69
N LEU A 13 -15.87 7.28 -57.79
CA LEU A 13 -16.78 8.10 -56.99
C LEU A 13 -16.53 7.84 -55.50
N LEU A 14 -16.05 8.85 -54.80
CA LEU A 14 -16.26 8.99 -53.36
C LEU A 14 -17.71 9.39 -53.12
N LEU A 15 -18.59 8.41 -52.90
CA LEU A 15 -19.89 8.67 -52.30
C LEU A 15 -19.69 8.96 -50.80
N PRO A 16 -20.30 10.02 -50.25
CA PRO A 16 -20.25 10.31 -48.83
C PRO A 16 -21.19 9.36 -48.10
N ILE A 17 -20.64 8.45 -47.29
CA ILE A 17 -21.45 7.79 -46.28
C ILE A 17 -21.70 8.82 -45.18
N ALA A 18 -22.88 9.42 -45.22
CA ALA A 18 -23.44 10.18 -44.12
C ALA A 18 -23.70 9.21 -42.96
N GLY A 19 -23.11 9.48 -41.79
CA GLY A 19 -23.41 8.77 -40.55
C GLY A 19 -22.27 8.88 -39.53
N PHE A 20 -22.51 9.70 -38.50
CA PHE A 20 -21.66 9.96 -37.33
C PHE A 20 -20.46 10.88 -37.51
N SER A 21 -20.76 12.18 -37.51
CA SER A 21 -19.90 13.18 -36.90
C SER A 21 -19.71 12.86 -35.40
N GLN A 22 -18.62 12.19 -35.05
CA GLN A 22 -18.04 12.27 -33.72
C GLN A 22 -16.81 13.17 -33.82
N THR A 23 -16.91 14.33 -33.20
CA THR A 23 -15.76 15.18 -32.87
C THR A 23 -14.68 14.33 -32.19
N PRO A 24 -13.41 14.38 -32.63
CA PRO A 24 -12.32 13.76 -31.89
C PRO A 24 -12.08 14.61 -30.64
N GLY A 25 -12.55 14.15 -29.47
CA GLY A 25 -12.26 14.86 -28.22
C GLY A 25 -13.20 14.72 -27.03
N GLU A 26 -14.15 13.78 -27.00
CA GLU A 26 -14.94 13.54 -25.78
C GLU A 26 -14.81 12.10 -25.28
N ILE A 27 -14.10 11.97 -24.16
CA ILE A 27 -14.03 10.76 -23.33
C ILE A 27 -15.46 10.48 -22.82
N PRO A 28 -16.00 9.25 -22.95
CA PRO A 28 -17.26 8.89 -22.32
C PRO A 28 -17.17 9.12 -20.81
N ARG A 29 -18.07 9.97 -20.26
CA ARG A 29 -18.18 10.22 -18.82
C ARG A 29 -18.56 8.93 -18.10
N ILE A 30 -17.58 8.22 -17.58
CA ILE A 30 -17.74 7.34 -16.43
C ILE A 30 -17.15 8.09 -15.24
N ILE A 31 -17.86 9.11 -14.76
CA ILE A 31 -17.60 9.64 -13.43
C ILE A 31 -18.55 8.88 -12.51
N ASN A 32 -18.05 7.78 -11.94
CA ASN A 32 -18.66 7.18 -10.78
C ASN A 32 -17.88 7.75 -9.59
N ASP A 33 -18.51 8.62 -8.80
CA ASP A 33 -17.85 9.46 -7.77
C ASP A 33 -17.10 8.65 -6.69
N ASN A 34 -17.30 7.32 -6.64
CA ASN A 34 -16.66 6.41 -5.69
C ASN A 34 -15.45 5.62 -6.23
N LYS A 35 -15.02 5.81 -7.49
CA LYS A 35 -13.87 5.08 -8.08
C LYS A 35 -12.61 5.93 -8.12
N SER A 36 -11.47 5.32 -7.81
CA SER A 36 -10.17 6.02 -7.91
C SER A 36 -9.83 6.34 -9.37
N VAL A 37 -8.98 7.34 -9.58
CA VAL A 37 -8.43 7.67 -10.93
C VAL A 37 -7.82 6.43 -11.58
N THR A 38 -7.08 5.65 -10.79
CA THR A 38 -6.46 4.38 -11.22
C THR A 38 -7.50 3.39 -11.71
N ASP A 39 -8.60 3.20 -10.98
CA ASP A 39 -9.67 2.26 -11.38
C ASP A 39 -10.36 2.69 -12.67
N LEU A 40 -10.61 3.99 -12.84
CA LEU A 40 -11.22 4.54 -14.06
C LEU A 40 -10.34 4.27 -15.29
N VAL A 41 -9.02 4.48 -15.15
CA VAL A 41 -8.08 4.22 -16.24
C VAL A 41 -7.96 2.72 -16.53
N LEU A 42 -7.87 1.88 -15.51
CA LEU A 42 -7.82 0.42 -15.68
C LEU A 42 -9.08 -0.13 -16.37
N LEU A 43 -10.26 0.44 -16.09
CA LEU A 43 -11.49 0.08 -16.80
C LEU A 43 -11.43 0.41 -18.28
N GLU A 44 -10.93 1.60 -18.64
CA GLU A 44 -10.82 1.98 -20.05
C GLU A 44 -9.79 1.13 -20.79
N LEU A 45 -8.63 0.87 -20.19
CA LEU A 45 -7.62 -0.02 -20.77
C LEU A 45 -8.15 -1.43 -20.99
N ASN A 46 -8.90 -1.97 -20.02
CA ASN A 46 -9.55 -3.28 -20.17
C ASN A 46 -10.57 -3.28 -21.31
N ARG A 47 -11.32 -2.19 -21.48
CA ARG A 47 -12.30 -2.03 -22.57
C ARG A 47 -11.61 -2.03 -23.93
N GLU A 48 -10.57 -1.20 -24.09
CA GLU A 48 -9.78 -1.13 -25.33
C GLU A 48 -9.14 -2.48 -25.68
N ARG A 49 -8.52 -3.14 -24.69
CA ARG A 49 -7.93 -4.47 -24.86
C ARG A 49 -8.96 -5.53 -25.23
N SER A 50 -10.13 -5.52 -24.60
CA SER A 50 -11.17 -6.53 -24.89
C SER A 50 -11.63 -6.44 -26.35
N LEU A 51 -11.81 -5.22 -26.88
CA LEU A 51 -12.12 -5.01 -28.30
C LEU A 51 -11.00 -5.48 -29.22
N GLN A 52 -9.73 -5.24 -28.86
CA GLN A 52 -8.58 -5.74 -29.62
C GLN A 52 -8.53 -7.27 -29.64
N ARG A 53 -8.73 -7.90 -28.48
CA ARG A 53 -8.74 -9.36 -28.34
C ARG A 53 -9.83 -10.00 -29.19
N GLU A 54 -11.05 -9.46 -29.15
CA GLU A 54 -12.15 -9.98 -29.97
C GLU A 54 -11.82 -9.95 -31.48
N ASN A 55 -11.15 -8.87 -31.93
CA ASN A 55 -10.70 -8.76 -33.32
C ASN A 55 -9.62 -9.82 -33.65
N LEU A 56 -8.64 -10.01 -32.76
CA LEU A 56 -7.58 -11.00 -32.93
C LEU A 56 -8.14 -12.42 -32.95
N ASP A 57 -9.03 -12.76 -32.01
CA ASP A 57 -9.69 -14.07 -31.94
C ASP A 57 -10.50 -14.35 -33.21
N PHE A 58 -11.20 -13.34 -33.73
CA PHE A 58 -11.91 -13.46 -35.00
C PHE A 58 -10.97 -13.74 -36.18
N ARG A 59 -9.85 -13.01 -36.28
CA ARG A 59 -8.84 -13.22 -37.33
C ARG A 59 -8.21 -14.60 -37.25
N ILE A 60 -7.84 -15.06 -36.05
CA ILE A 60 -7.27 -16.39 -35.82
C ILE A 60 -8.26 -17.47 -36.28
N LYS A 61 -9.55 -17.35 -35.93
CA LYS A 61 -10.59 -18.28 -36.41
C LYS A 61 -10.74 -18.30 -37.93
N GLN A 62 -10.65 -17.14 -38.58
CA GLN A 62 -10.67 -17.07 -40.04
C GLN A 62 -9.45 -17.77 -40.66
N ILE A 63 -8.27 -17.57 -40.08
CA ILE A 63 -7.03 -18.23 -40.50
C ILE A 63 -7.13 -19.75 -40.30
N ASP A 64 -7.66 -20.21 -39.17
CA ASP A 64 -7.87 -21.63 -38.89
C ASP A 64 -8.84 -22.28 -39.88
N SER A 65 -9.92 -21.58 -40.25
CA SER A 65 -10.84 -22.06 -41.28
C SER A 65 -10.14 -22.18 -42.65
N LYS A 66 -9.32 -21.20 -43.05
CA LYS A 66 -8.53 -21.27 -44.29
C LYS A 66 -7.55 -22.45 -44.28
N LEU A 67 -6.87 -22.66 -43.15
CA LEU A 67 -5.96 -23.79 -42.93
C LEU A 67 -6.68 -25.13 -43.08
N SER A 68 -7.86 -25.28 -42.45
CA SER A 68 -8.65 -26.51 -42.56
C SER A 68 -9.06 -26.81 -44.00
N THR A 69 -9.56 -25.81 -44.73
CA THR A 69 -9.93 -25.97 -46.15
C THR A 69 -8.73 -26.31 -47.02
N LEU A 70 -7.57 -25.70 -46.76
CA LEU A 70 -6.34 -25.98 -47.48
C LEU A 70 -5.81 -27.39 -47.18
N ASP A 71 -5.88 -27.83 -45.93
CA ASP A 71 -5.47 -29.17 -45.49
C ASP A 71 -6.38 -30.26 -46.11
N GLU A 72 -7.68 -30.02 -46.24
CA GLU A 72 -8.59 -30.90 -46.98
C GLU A 72 -8.24 -30.93 -48.48
N SER A 73 -7.95 -29.78 -49.08
CA SER A 73 -7.54 -29.70 -50.48
C SER A 73 -6.23 -30.47 -50.73
N LEU A 74 -5.25 -30.37 -49.82
CA LEU A 74 -3.98 -31.09 -49.88
C LEU A 74 -4.17 -32.60 -49.87
N LYS A 75 -5.08 -33.13 -49.04
CA LYS A 75 -5.40 -34.56 -48.97
C LYS A 75 -5.98 -35.09 -50.30
N ASN A 76 -6.77 -34.26 -50.98
CA ASN A 76 -7.46 -34.63 -52.21
C ASN A 76 -6.67 -34.33 -53.49
N THR A 77 -5.47 -33.75 -53.38
CA THR A 77 -4.62 -33.41 -54.53
C THR A 77 -3.76 -34.60 -54.93
N SER A 78 -3.71 -34.92 -56.23
CA SER A 78 -2.88 -36.01 -56.76
C SER A 78 -1.60 -35.52 -57.44
N SER A 79 -1.60 -34.28 -57.94
CA SER A 79 -0.44 -33.66 -58.61
C SER A 79 0.65 -33.26 -57.61
N ALA A 80 1.88 -33.68 -57.86
CA ALA A 80 3.03 -33.34 -57.01
C ALA A 80 3.32 -31.84 -57.01
N THR A 81 3.25 -31.20 -58.18
CA THR A 81 3.48 -29.75 -58.33
C THR A 81 2.42 -28.94 -57.57
N GLU A 82 1.14 -29.33 -57.71
CA GLU A 82 0.04 -28.64 -57.03
C GLU A 82 0.09 -28.84 -55.50
N LYS A 83 0.59 -29.98 -55.02
CA LYS A 83 0.87 -30.19 -53.59
C LYS A 83 1.94 -29.23 -53.07
N VAL A 84 3.03 -29.02 -53.83
CA VAL A 84 4.10 -28.10 -53.43
C VAL A 84 3.55 -26.67 -53.31
N ASP A 85 2.78 -26.20 -54.29
CA ASP A 85 2.18 -24.86 -54.25
C ASP A 85 1.24 -24.69 -53.04
N LYS A 86 0.40 -25.70 -52.76
CA LYS A 86 -0.49 -25.69 -51.59
C LYS A 86 0.27 -25.76 -50.27
N LEU A 87 1.40 -26.47 -50.19
CA LEU A 87 2.26 -26.49 -49.01
C LEU A 87 2.91 -25.12 -48.76
N VAL A 88 3.34 -24.42 -49.82
CA VAL A 88 3.85 -23.04 -49.70
C VAL A 88 2.75 -22.10 -49.18
N GLN A 89 1.54 -22.18 -49.73
CA GLN A 89 0.39 -21.42 -49.23
C GLN A 89 0.10 -21.74 -47.75
N ARG A 90 0.22 -23.01 -47.36
CA ARG A 90 0.02 -23.43 -45.97
C ARG A 90 1.04 -22.80 -45.04
N VAL A 91 2.32 -22.75 -45.44
CA VAL A 91 3.37 -22.08 -44.67
C VAL A 91 3.06 -20.59 -44.53
N GLN A 92 2.65 -19.90 -45.60
CA GLN A 92 2.26 -18.48 -45.53
C GLN A 92 1.10 -18.24 -44.55
N ILE A 93 0.05 -19.07 -44.60
CA ILE A 93 -1.09 -18.96 -43.67
C ILE A 93 -0.65 -19.23 -42.21
N LEU A 94 0.29 -20.15 -42.00
CA LEU A 94 0.86 -20.40 -40.66
C LEU A 94 1.72 -19.23 -40.16
N GLU A 95 2.48 -18.58 -41.04
CA GLU A 95 3.21 -17.35 -40.72
C GLU A 95 2.26 -16.20 -40.37
N GLU A 96 1.16 -16.03 -41.11
CA GLU A 96 0.08 -15.10 -40.78
C GLU A 96 -0.52 -15.41 -39.40
N LYS A 97 -0.80 -16.69 -39.12
CA LYS A 97 -1.30 -17.12 -37.81
C LYS A 97 -0.33 -16.76 -36.69
N GLN A 98 0.95 -17.05 -36.87
CA GLN A 98 1.98 -16.74 -35.88
C GLN A 98 2.09 -15.24 -35.64
N SER A 99 1.98 -14.43 -36.70
CA SER A 99 1.95 -12.97 -36.60
C SER A 99 0.78 -12.44 -35.77
N GLU A 100 -0.43 -13.00 -35.94
CA GLU A 100 -1.60 -12.62 -35.13
C GLU A 100 -1.48 -13.08 -33.66
N LEU A 101 -0.90 -14.26 -33.42
CA LEU A 101 -0.60 -14.73 -32.06
C LEU A 101 0.44 -13.83 -31.36
N ASP A 102 1.48 -13.41 -32.08
CA ASP A 102 2.50 -12.51 -31.56
C ASP A 102 1.90 -11.13 -31.21
N LYS A 103 0.95 -10.62 -32.02
CA LYS A 103 0.20 -9.39 -31.70
C LYS A 103 -0.60 -9.52 -30.41
N ASN A 104 -1.23 -10.67 -30.18
CA ASN A 104 -1.97 -10.91 -28.93
C ASN A 104 -1.02 -10.87 -27.72
N VAL A 105 0.13 -11.55 -27.80
CA VAL A 105 1.14 -11.54 -26.74
C VAL A 105 1.61 -10.12 -26.43
N VAL A 106 1.88 -9.31 -27.46
CA VAL A 106 2.28 -7.91 -27.28
C VAL A 106 1.15 -7.09 -26.63
N SER A 107 -0.11 -7.30 -27.04
CA SER A 107 -1.27 -6.62 -26.43
C SER A 107 -1.42 -6.95 -24.94
N VAL A 108 -1.22 -8.21 -24.54
CA VAL A 108 -1.24 -8.62 -23.12
C VAL A 108 -0.14 -7.92 -22.32
N TYR A 109 1.09 -7.87 -22.84
CA TYR A 109 2.19 -7.18 -22.15
C TYR A 109 1.99 -5.67 -22.07
N LYS A 110 1.42 -5.05 -23.11
CA LYS A 110 1.04 -3.63 -23.09
C LYS A 110 0.07 -3.35 -21.95
N TYR A 111 -1.02 -4.11 -21.86
CA TYR A 111 -1.99 -3.94 -20.78
C TYR A 111 -1.37 -4.21 -19.40
N ASN A 112 -0.67 -5.33 -19.23
CA ASN A 112 -0.13 -5.72 -17.92
C ASN A 112 0.92 -4.71 -17.44
N TYR A 113 1.81 -4.24 -18.32
CA TYR A 113 2.82 -3.26 -17.93
C TYR A 113 2.21 -1.89 -17.64
N SER A 114 1.24 -1.44 -18.44
CA SER A 114 0.46 -0.25 -18.12
C SER A 114 -0.21 -0.37 -16.75
N SER A 115 -0.88 -1.50 -16.47
CA SER A 115 -1.47 -1.78 -15.15
C SER A 115 -0.44 -1.69 -14.02
N ALA A 116 0.78 -2.21 -14.22
CA ALA A 116 1.88 -2.08 -13.27
C ALA A 116 2.23 -0.62 -12.97
N VAL A 117 2.46 0.17 -14.01
CA VAL A 117 2.80 1.59 -13.90
C VAL A 117 1.69 2.38 -13.18
N LEU A 118 0.42 2.10 -13.51
CA LEU A 118 -0.74 2.74 -12.88
C LEU A 118 -0.84 2.45 -11.40
N ASN A 119 -0.68 1.19 -11.02
CA ASN A 119 -0.75 0.77 -9.62
C ASN A 119 0.43 1.34 -8.82
N LEU A 120 1.64 1.36 -9.40
CA LEU A 120 2.81 1.97 -8.78
C LEU A 120 2.60 3.47 -8.55
N ALA A 121 2.04 4.18 -9.53
CA ALA A 121 1.67 5.59 -9.39
C ALA A 121 0.63 5.79 -8.27
N SER A 122 -0.42 4.96 -8.22
CA SER A 122 -1.44 5.00 -7.15
C SER A 122 -0.82 4.87 -5.75
N MET A 123 0.13 3.93 -5.60
CA MET A 123 0.80 3.67 -4.32
C MET A 123 1.54 4.90 -3.77
N GLU A 124 2.12 5.75 -4.63
CA GLU A 124 2.76 7.02 -4.21
C GLU A 124 1.78 7.91 -3.41
N ARG A 125 0.50 7.93 -3.83
CA ARG A 125 -0.54 8.73 -3.16
C ARG A 125 -1.16 8.02 -1.97
N GLU A 126 -1.12 6.70 -1.92
CA GLU A 126 -1.68 5.89 -0.82
C GLU A 126 -0.71 5.77 0.37
N ILE A 127 0.60 5.67 0.11
CA ILE A 127 1.63 5.59 1.17
C ILE A 127 1.74 6.93 1.94
N LYS A 128 1.47 8.07 1.29
CA LYS A 128 1.55 9.40 1.93
C LYS A 128 0.60 9.55 3.13
N PRO A 129 -0.72 9.33 3.00
CA PRO A 129 -1.64 9.34 4.14
C PRO A 129 -1.29 8.31 5.21
N LEU A 130 -0.70 7.17 4.85
CA LEU A 130 -0.28 6.16 5.81
C LEU A 130 0.86 6.65 6.71
N ASN A 131 1.80 7.39 6.15
CA ASN A 131 2.84 8.07 6.93
C ASN A 131 2.27 9.18 7.82
N LEU A 132 1.23 9.88 7.37
CA LEU A 132 0.51 10.87 8.18
C LEU A 132 -0.33 10.21 9.28
N PHE A 133 -0.84 9.00 9.04
CA PHE A 133 -1.54 8.19 10.03
C PHE A 133 -0.62 7.75 11.17
N ASN A 134 0.64 7.41 10.85
CA ASN A 134 1.69 7.20 11.87
C ASN A 134 1.89 8.44 12.76
N SER A 135 1.48 9.61 12.28
CA SER A 135 1.52 10.88 13.00
C SER A 135 0.21 11.19 13.75
N SER A 136 -0.63 10.19 14.07
CA SER A 136 -1.82 10.31 14.94
C SER A 136 -1.43 10.73 16.37
N ARG A 137 -0.92 11.96 16.47
CA ARG A 137 -0.24 12.55 17.62
C ARG A 137 -1.16 12.51 18.82
N GLU A 138 -2.46 12.71 18.62
CA GLU A 138 -3.43 12.74 19.70
C GLU A 138 -3.61 11.39 20.39
N PHE A 139 -3.77 10.29 19.65
CA PHE A 139 -3.93 8.96 20.25
C PHE A 139 -2.67 8.56 21.04
N TYR A 140 -1.49 8.66 20.42
CA TYR A 140 -0.23 8.29 21.07
C TYR A 140 0.12 9.23 22.23
N THR A 141 -0.17 10.53 22.13
CA THR A 141 0.01 11.46 23.26
C THR A 141 -0.92 11.11 24.42
N THR A 142 -2.18 10.75 24.16
CA THR A 142 -3.11 10.32 25.22
C THR A 142 -2.68 8.97 25.81
N LEU A 143 -2.19 8.04 24.99
CA LEU A 143 -1.65 6.76 25.42
C LEU A 143 -0.47 6.94 26.38
N ASP A 144 0.48 7.80 26.04
CA ASP A 144 1.64 8.11 26.89
C ASP A 144 1.25 8.82 28.19
N LYS A 145 0.24 9.69 28.15
CA LYS A 145 -0.32 10.30 29.36
C LYS A 145 -0.91 9.26 30.30
N VAL A 146 -1.60 8.23 29.80
CA VAL A 146 -2.14 7.14 30.65
C VAL A 146 -0.99 6.40 31.35
N SER A 147 0.12 6.16 30.64
CA SER A 147 1.32 5.49 31.14
C SER A 147 2.19 6.32 32.10
N ASN A 148 1.92 7.61 32.28
CA ASN A 148 2.74 8.47 33.13
C ASN A 148 2.05 8.80 34.47
N PRO A 149 2.47 8.18 35.60
CA PRO A 149 1.83 8.40 36.89
C PRO A 149 1.97 9.84 37.41
N MET A 150 3.00 10.59 36.98
CA MET A 150 3.22 12.00 37.37
C MET A 150 2.15 12.95 36.87
N THR A 151 1.40 12.54 35.84
CA THR A 151 0.32 13.35 35.29
C THR A 151 -0.99 13.20 36.06
N TYR A 152 -1.07 12.29 37.03
CA TYR A 152 -2.26 12.07 37.86
C TYR A 152 -2.27 13.02 39.06
N GLU A 153 -3.47 13.42 39.48
CA GLU A 153 -3.65 14.38 40.55
C GLU A 153 -2.99 13.91 41.86
N GLY A 154 -2.21 14.79 42.47
CA GLY A 154 -1.57 14.54 43.76
C GLY A 154 -0.37 13.58 43.74
N TYR A 155 -0.09 12.91 42.62
CA TYR A 155 1.01 11.95 42.51
C TYR A 155 2.36 12.64 42.60
N ALA A 156 2.61 13.68 41.80
CA ALA A 156 3.88 14.41 41.81
C ALA A 156 4.23 15.01 43.19
N ALA A 157 3.21 15.50 43.91
CA ALA A 157 3.39 16.02 45.26
C ALA A 157 3.71 14.91 46.27
N TRP A 158 3.02 13.76 46.17
CA TRP A 158 3.34 12.59 47.01
C TRP A 158 4.72 12.01 46.70
N PHE A 159 5.08 11.96 45.43
CA PHE A 159 6.35 11.38 44.99
C PHE A 159 7.54 12.14 45.59
N LYS A 160 7.45 13.47 45.74
CA LYS A 160 8.47 14.27 46.46
C LYS A 160 8.65 13.87 47.92
N GLU A 161 7.56 13.54 48.62
CA GLU A 161 7.63 13.05 50.01
C GLU A 161 8.29 11.67 50.07
N PHE A 162 8.01 10.82 49.09
CA PHE A 162 8.65 9.53 48.95
C PHE A 162 10.14 9.63 48.58
N GLU A 163 10.51 10.53 47.66
CA GLU A 163 11.91 10.84 47.33
C GLU A 163 12.68 11.31 48.57
N LYS A 164 12.07 12.19 49.36
CA LYS A 164 12.66 12.65 50.63
C LYS A 164 12.90 11.49 51.60
N TYR A 165 11.93 10.59 51.75
CA TYR A 165 12.10 9.38 52.56
C TYR A 165 13.26 8.52 52.08
N ILE A 166 13.39 8.31 50.76
CA ILE A 166 14.53 7.56 50.20
C ILE A 166 15.85 8.24 50.56
N GLU A 167 15.95 9.56 50.37
CA GLU A 167 17.17 10.32 50.63
C GLU A 167 17.57 10.32 52.11
N ASP A 168 16.59 10.39 53.00
CA ASP A 168 16.81 10.38 54.45
C ASP A 168 17.25 8.99 54.96
N ASN A 169 16.83 7.90 54.30
CA ASN A 169 17.03 6.52 54.78
C ASN A 169 18.01 5.67 53.93
N LYS A 170 18.47 6.16 52.78
CA LYS A 170 19.37 5.41 51.88
C LYS A 170 20.72 5.02 52.47
N LYS A 171 21.19 5.71 53.51
CA LYS A 171 22.47 5.38 54.18
C LYS A 171 22.33 4.12 55.05
N ASP A 172 21.14 3.89 55.57
CA ASP A 172 20.84 2.81 56.51
C ASP A 172 20.20 1.60 55.83
N GLU A 173 19.56 1.81 54.67
CA GLU A 173 18.94 0.74 53.87
C GLU A 173 19.57 0.60 52.47
N ALA A 174 20.33 -0.49 52.28
CA ALA A 174 20.98 -0.79 50.99
C ALA A 174 20.01 -0.87 49.80
N ARG A 175 18.76 -1.28 50.03
CA ARG A 175 17.72 -1.34 48.99
C ARG A 175 17.24 0.05 48.56
N LEU A 176 17.09 0.98 49.51
CA LEU A 176 16.74 2.38 49.21
C LEU A 176 17.92 3.11 48.54
N ASN A 177 19.16 2.75 48.89
CA ASN A 177 20.35 3.25 48.18
C ASN A 177 20.36 2.83 46.70
N ALA A 178 20.07 1.56 46.42
CA ALA A 178 19.93 1.07 45.06
C ALA A 178 18.79 1.78 44.30
N LEU A 179 17.63 1.97 44.94
CA LEU A 179 16.50 2.70 44.36
C LEU A 179 16.84 4.17 44.08
N SER A 180 17.52 4.87 44.99
CA SER A 180 18.02 6.24 44.81
C SER A 180 18.97 6.33 43.60
N HIS A 181 19.88 5.37 43.44
CA HIS A 181 20.75 5.31 42.27
C HIS A 181 19.96 5.09 40.97
N ILE A 182 18.95 4.20 40.97
CA ILE A 182 18.11 3.96 39.81
C ILE A 182 17.36 5.25 39.41
N LEU A 183 16.70 5.91 40.36
CA LEU A 183 15.95 7.16 40.11
C LEU A 183 16.85 8.29 39.57
N ASN A 184 18.09 8.39 40.05
CA ASN A 184 19.06 9.37 39.56
C ASN A 184 19.56 9.07 38.13
N VAL A 185 19.63 7.78 37.75
CA VAL A 185 20.10 7.35 36.42
C VAL A 185 18.99 7.39 35.37
N THR A 186 17.74 7.07 35.74
CA THR A 186 16.61 6.99 34.81
C THR A 186 15.95 8.33 34.47
N GLY A 187 16.40 9.41 35.10
CA GLY A 187 15.68 10.68 35.14
C GLY A 187 14.50 10.62 36.11
N ASN A 188 14.06 11.79 36.58
CA ASN A 188 12.87 11.92 37.44
C ASN A 188 11.67 11.27 36.74
N LEU A 189 10.73 10.66 37.48
CA LEU A 189 9.56 9.93 36.93
C LEU A 189 8.77 10.69 35.86
N ALA A 190 8.94 12.02 35.81
CA ALA A 190 8.32 12.92 34.85
C ALA A 190 8.86 12.79 33.41
N GLU A 191 10.08 12.27 33.20
CA GLU A 191 10.74 12.22 31.87
C GLU A 191 10.30 11.03 31.00
N GLY A 192 9.32 10.24 31.44
CA GLY A 192 8.63 9.27 30.60
C GLY A 192 9.32 7.89 30.49
N THR A 193 10.34 7.61 31.31
CA THR A 193 10.94 6.27 31.39
C THR A 193 9.98 5.30 32.09
N PRO A 194 9.46 4.26 31.42
CA PRO A 194 8.60 3.28 32.05
C PRO A 194 9.32 2.53 33.17
N PHE A 195 8.76 2.51 34.38
CA PHE A 195 9.16 1.55 35.42
C PHE A 195 8.49 0.20 35.13
N THR A 196 8.89 -0.41 34.02
CA THR A 196 8.53 -1.78 33.64
C THR A 196 9.75 -2.70 33.80
N GLY A 197 9.52 -3.97 34.11
CA GLY A 197 10.60 -4.96 34.26
C GLY A 197 11.37 -4.87 35.58
N MET A 198 12.70 -5.02 35.54
CA MET A 198 13.54 -5.30 36.72
C MET A 198 13.57 -4.19 37.79
N PHE A 199 13.24 -2.95 37.43
CA PHE A 199 13.22 -1.81 38.36
C PHE A 199 11.90 -1.63 39.10
N ALA A 200 10.82 -2.23 38.60
CA ALA A 200 9.50 -2.11 39.21
C ALA A 200 9.47 -2.73 40.62
N GLY A 201 10.17 -3.86 40.81
CA GLY A 201 10.26 -4.53 42.12
C GLY A 201 10.87 -3.65 43.21
N SER A 202 12.00 -3.01 42.93
CA SER A 202 12.66 -2.11 43.89
C SER A 202 11.82 -0.87 44.21
N LEU A 203 11.10 -0.33 43.23
CA LEU A 203 10.18 0.79 43.44
C LEU A 203 9.00 0.39 44.32
N PHE A 204 8.34 -0.74 44.03
CA PHE A 204 7.21 -1.22 44.83
C PHE A 204 7.62 -1.59 46.25
N ASP A 205 8.77 -2.24 46.43
CA ASP A 205 9.32 -2.52 47.76
C ASP A 205 9.63 -1.24 48.51
N GLY A 206 10.24 -0.24 47.85
CA GLY A 206 10.54 1.06 48.45
C GLY A 206 9.28 1.79 48.90
N ILE A 207 8.25 1.84 48.06
CA ILE A 207 6.94 2.43 48.42
C ILE A 207 6.29 1.65 49.57
N GLY A 208 6.41 0.31 49.57
CA GLY A 208 5.94 -0.54 50.66
C GLY A 208 6.63 -0.23 52.00
N SER A 209 7.95 -0.11 52.00
CA SER A 209 8.73 0.33 53.17
C SER A 209 8.31 1.70 53.66
N PHE A 210 8.13 2.66 52.74
CA PHE A 210 7.64 4.00 53.09
C PHE A 210 6.24 3.96 53.72
N ILE A 211 5.31 3.18 53.17
CA ILE A 211 3.97 3.03 53.77
C ILE A 211 4.05 2.43 55.18
N ASN A 212 4.95 1.47 55.39
CA ASN A 212 5.12 0.78 56.66
C ASN A 212 5.82 1.64 57.72
N SER A 213 6.68 2.59 57.31
CA SER A 213 7.32 3.54 58.22
C SER A 213 6.34 4.59 58.76
N LEU A 214 5.20 4.80 58.10
CA LEU A 214 4.18 5.78 58.51
C LEU A 214 3.34 5.27 59.70
N GLY A 215 3.42 6.02 60.81
CA GLY A 215 2.74 5.68 62.07
C GLY A 215 1.30 6.20 62.17
N ARG A 216 0.74 6.14 63.38
CA ARG A 216 -0.63 6.66 63.67
C ARG A 216 -0.78 8.17 63.43
N ARG A 217 0.31 8.94 63.54
CA ARG A 217 0.30 10.40 63.36
C ARG A 217 0.23 10.81 61.88
N ASP A 218 0.66 9.93 60.98
CA ASP A 218 0.76 10.18 59.54
C ASP A 218 -0.36 9.48 58.76
N ARG A 219 -1.54 9.31 59.39
CA ARG A 219 -2.65 8.52 58.83
C ARG A 219 -3.05 8.98 57.43
N GLU A 220 -3.16 10.29 57.22
CA GLU A 220 -3.52 10.87 55.91
C GLU A 220 -2.45 10.58 54.84
N LEU A 221 -1.17 10.73 55.19
CA LEU A 221 -0.06 10.42 54.29
C LEU A 221 -0.01 8.92 53.97
N ARG A 222 -0.33 8.06 54.94
CA ARG A 222 -0.42 6.61 54.74
C ARG A 222 -1.56 6.24 53.79
N GLU A 223 -2.76 6.81 53.99
CA GLU A 223 -3.90 6.60 53.10
C GLU A 223 -3.61 7.13 51.68
N LYS A 224 -2.98 8.30 51.56
CA LYS A 224 -2.51 8.84 50.28
C LYS A 224 -1.49 7.91 49.62
N SER A 225 -0.50 7.43 50.39
CA SER A 225 0.55 6.54 49.87
C SER A 225 -0.01 5.20 49.41
N LEU A 226 -1.02 4.64 50.09
CA LEU A 226 -1.73 3.45 49.63
C LEU A 226 -2.47 3.68 48.30
N LYS A 227 -3.08 4.85 48.12
CA LYS A 227 -3.71 5.22 46.84
C LYS A 227 -2.67 5.37 45.73
N MET A 228 -1.56 6.06 46.01
CA MET A 228 -0.49 6.25 45.03
C MET A 228 0.19 4.94 44.67
N PHE A 229 0.44 4.06 45.64
CA PHE A 229 0.94 2.71 45.39
C PHE A 229 0.04 1.92 44.43
N LYS A 230 -1.29 1.91 44.68
CA LYS A 230 -2.26 1.26 43.77
C LYS A 230 -2.19 1.87 42.37
N LEU A 231 -2.16 3.20 42.26
CA LEU A 231 -2.04 3.89 40.99
C LEU A 231 -0.73 3.52 40.26
N THR A 232 0.42 3.55 40.95
CA THR A 232 1.72 3.15 40.38
C THR A 232 1.65 1.71 39.86
N THR A 233 1.06 0.79 40.63
CA THR A 233 0.92 -0.61 40.23
C THR A 233 0.06 -0.76 38.98
N THR A 234 -1.13 -0.14 38.95
CA THR A 234 -1.99 -0.21 37.77
C THR A 234 -1.33 0.44 36.55
N VAL A 235 -0.71 1.61 36.69
CA VAL A 235 -0.03 2.31 35.59
C VAL A 235 1.16 1.49 35.08
N SER A 236 1.92 0.84 35.96
CA SER A 236 3.03 -0.05 35.58
C SER A 236 2.54 -1.27 34.79
N GLN A 237 1.45 -1.91 35.22
CA GLN A 237 0.86 -3.03 34.47
C GLN A 237 0.30 -2.57 33.12
N PHE A 238 -0.40 -1.44 33.08
CA PHE A 238 -0.89 -0.84 31.84
C PHE A 238 0.27 -0.57 30.87
N THR A 239 1.36 0.00 31.37
CA THR A 239 2.53 0.35 30.56
C THR A 239 3.25 -0.90 30.06
N HIS A 240 3.38 -1.94 30.90
CA HIS A 240 3.91 -3.22 30.45
C HIS A 240 3.08 -3.81 29.30
N ASP A 241 1.75 -3.86 29.45
CA ASP A 241 0.87 -4.37 28.39
C ASP A 241 0.92 -3.48 27.12
N LYS A 242 1.05 -2.16 27.29
CA LYS A 242 1.24 -1.18 26.21
C LYS A 242 2.54 -1.44 25.44
N ASP A 243 3.66 -1.62 26.14
CA ASP A 243 5.00 -1.77 25.55
C ASP A 243 5.08 -3.02 24.63
N LEU A 244 4.32 -4.07 24.95
CA LEU A 244 4.19 -5.25 24.10
C LEU A 244 3.54 -4.91 22.75
N ILE A 245 2.56 -4.00 22.75
CA ILE A 245 1.88 -3.53 21.53
C ILE A 245 2.77 -2.53 20.77
N GLU A 246 3.47 -1.64 21.47
CA GLU A 246 4.37 -0.66 20.88
C GLU A 246 5.59 -1.30 20.20
N THR A 247 6.02 -2.47 20.66
CA THR A 247 7.08 -3.25 20.00
C THR A 247 6.67 -3.67 18.58
N GLU A 248 5.43 -4.15 18.41
CA GLU A 248 4.89 -4.46 17.08
C GLU A 248 4.72 -3.18 16.25
N TRP A 249 4.28 -2.08 16.86
CA TRP A 249 4.16 -0.80 16.16
C TRP A 249 5.49 -0.29 15.60
N LYS A 250 6.60 -0.43 16.35
CA LYS A 250 7.95 -0.12 15.87
C LYS A 250 8.35 -1.00 14.69
N ALA A 251 8.01 -2.29 14.73
CA ALA A 251 8.27 -3.21 13.63
C ALA A 251 7.47 -2.85 12.37
N ILE A 252 6.19 -2.47 12.53
CA ILE A 252 5.34 -1.97 11.44
C ILE A 252 5.95 -0.70 10.82
N THR A 253 6.38 0.25 11.66
CA THR A 253 6.99 1.51 11.20
C THR A 253 8.22 1.24 10.34
N LYS A 254 9.11 0.36 10.80
CA LYS A 254 10.28 -0.06 10.02
C LYS A 254 9.89 -0.69 8.67
N SER A 255 8.90 -1.57 8.65
CA SER A 255 8.42 -2.18 7.42
C SER A 255 7.78 -1.17 6.45
N LEU A 256 7.18 -0.09 6.96
CA LEU A 256 6.65 1.00 6.12
C LEU A 256 7.78 1.82 5.48
N ASP A 257 8.84 2.12 6.23
CA ASP A 257 10.02 2.79 5.69
C ASP A 257 10.67 1.95 4.59
N GLU A 258 10.85 0.63 4.84
CA GLU A 258 11.37 -0.31 3.84
C GLU A 258 10.46 -0.38 2.59
N LEU A 259 9.13 -0.40 2.77
CA LEU A 259 8.19 -0.39 1.65
C LEU A 259 8.34 0.89 0.81
N LYS A 260 8.48 2.04 1.47
CA LYS A 260 8.67 3.33 0.80
C LYS A 260 9.96 3.35 -0.01
N GLU A 261 11.07 2.87 0.55
CA GLU A 261 12.33 2.77 -0.19
C GLU A 261 12.23 1.87 -1.42
N LEU A 262 11.52 0.73 -1.30
CA LEU A 262 11.30 -0.17 -2.43
C LEU A 262 10.40 0.45 -3.50
N GLN A 263 9.36 1.17 -3.08
CA GLN A 263 8.49 1.91 -3.99
C GLN A 263 9.25 3.04 -4.69
N ASP A 264 10.10 3.79 -3.99
CA ASP A 264 10.95 4.83 -4.57
C ASP A 264 11.89 4.28 -5.63
N LYS A 265 12.48 3.11 -5.39
CA LYS A 265 13.32 2.40 -6.38
C LYS A 265 12.50 1.94 -7.60
N ALA A 266 11.30 1.39 -7.37
CA ALA A 266 10.43 0.97 -8.47
C ALA A 266 9.95 2.17 -9.30
N MET A 267 9.67 3.30 -8.66
CA MET A 267 9.32 4.58 -9.31
C MET A 267 10.47 5.08 -10.18
N GLU A 268 11.70 5.09 -9.65
CA GLU A 268 12.87 5.49 -10.42
C GLU A 268 13.04 4.60 -11.66
N LYS A 269 12.98 3.28 -11.47
CA LYS A 269 13.16 2.33 -12.56
C LYS A 269 12.07 2.45 -13.63
N ASN A 270 10.81 2.45 -13.22
CA ASN A 270 9.70 2.40 -14.18
C ASN A 270 9.41 3.78 -14.75
N ILE A 271 9.16 4.78 -13.90
CA ILE A 271 8.72 6.11 -14.35
C ILE A 271 9.88 6.89 -14.98
N VAL A 272 11.05 6.89 -14.35
CA VAL A 272 12.18 7.73 -14.81
C VAL A 272 12.99 7.02 -15.88
N GLU A 273 13.53 5.84 -15.61
CA GLU A 273 14.46 5.17 -16.54
C GLU A 273 13.75 4.58 -17.76
N ILE A 274 12.69 3.80 -17.57
CA ILE A 274 12.01 3.10 -18.67
C ILE A 274 11.11 4.04 -19.46
N LEU A 275 10.23 4.79 -18.79
CA LEU A 275 9.29 5.69 -19.46
C LEU A 275 9.91 7.04 -19.83
N GLY A 276 11.04 7.43 -19.25
CA GLY A 276 11.70 8.70 -19.54
C GLY A 276 10.98 9.90 -18.93
N ILE A 277 10.16 9.72 -17.89
CA ILE A 277 9.37 10.78 -17.27
C ILE A 277 10.16 11.39 -16.12
N ASN A 278 10.31 12.72 -16.13
CA ASN A 278 10.97 13.42 -15.04
C ASN A 278 10.17 13.29 -13.72
N ARG A 279 10.87 13.00 -12.61
CA ARG A 279 10.26 12.82 -11.30
C ARG A 279 9.53 14.06 -10.78
N ALA A 280 10.06 15.26 -11.03
CA ALA A 280 9.42 16.51 -10.64
C ALA A 280 8.14 16.78 -11.45
N ASP A 281 8.13 16.42 -12.73
CA ASP A 281 6.93 16.53 -13.57
C ASP A 281 5.85 15.55 -13.14
N PHE A 282 6.23 14.30 -12.83
CA PHE A 282 5.31 13.32 -12.24
C PHE A 282 4.71 13.84 -10.93
N LYS A 283 5.55 14.35 -10.03
CA LYS A 283 5.09 14.89 -8.75
C LYS A 283 4.11 16.04 -8.95
N ARG A 284 4.42 17.00 -9.83
CA ARG A 284 3.59 18.17 -10.11
C ARG A 284 2.25 17.81 -10.75
N ASN A 285 2.26 16.94 -11.75
CA ASN A 285 1.09 16.68 -12.59
C ASN A 285 0.22 15.52 -12.08
N PHE A 286 0.71 14.72 -11.13
CA PHE A 286 -0.05 13.61 -10.56
C PHE A 286 -0.12 13.63 -9.04
N THR A 287 1.04 13.63 -8.37
CA THR A 287 1.08 13.43 -6.92
C THR A 287 0.47 14.61 -6.17
N ASP A 288 0.88 15.82 -6.53
CA ASP A 288 0.47 17.06 -5.87
C ASP A 288 -0.73 17.72 -6.58
N GLU A 289 -1.12 17.21 -7.76
CA GLU A 289 -2.31 17.68 -8.47
C GLU A 289 -3.59 17.30 -7.71
N THR A 290 -4.48 18.28 -7.57
CA THR A 290 -5.75 18.15 -6.85
C THR A 290 -6.92 17.86 -7.80
N ASP A 291 -6.85 18.35 -9.04
CA ASP A 291 -7.87 18.13 -10.06
C ASP A 291 -7.86 16.67 -10.52
N ALA A 292 -8.97 15.95 -10.29
CA ALA A 292 -9.09 14.56 -10.68
C ALA A 292 -9.00 14.36 -12.20
N LYS A 293 -9.54 15.28 -13.02
CA LYS A 293 -9.53 15.15 -14.48
C LYS A 293 -8.12 15.28 -15.03
N LYS A 294 -7.37 16.30 -14.60
CA LYS A 294 -5.97 16.49 -15.01
C LYS A 294 -5.11 15.28 -14.66
N ARG A 295 -5.33 14.69 -13.48
CA ARG A 295 -4.64 13.45 -13.07
C ARG A 295 -4.99 12.28 -13.97
N THR A 296 -6.28 12.08 -14.27
CA THR A 296 -6.72 11.02 -15.16
C THR A 296 -6.07 11.16 -16.54
N GLU A 297 -6.08 12.36 -17.12
CA GLU A 297 -5.45 12.63 -18.41
C GLU A 297 -3.94 12.35 -18.37
N TYR A 298 -3.25 12.84 -17.34
CA TYR A 298 -1.82 12.63 -17.19
C TYR A 298 -1.48 11.13 -17.07
N ILE A 299 -2.21 10.39 -16.26
CA ILE A 299 -2.01 8.96 -16.06
C ILE A 299 -2.35 8.14 -17.31
N LEU A 300 -3.38 8.52 -18.07
CA LEU A 300 -3.67 7.93 -19.39
C LEU A 300 -2.49 8.13 -20.36
N ASN A 301 -1.88 9.32 -20.35
CA ASN A 301 -0.69 9.58 -21.17
C ASN A 301 0.49 8.70 -20.75
N ILE A 302 0.73 8.56 -19.44
CA ILE A 302 1.75 7.64 -18.91
C ILE A 302 1.50 6.20 -19.36
N SER A 303 0.25 5.73 -19.27
CA SER A 303 -0.14 4.40 -19.74
C SER A 303 0.22 4.20 -21.21
N LYS A 304 -0.12 5.16 -22.07
CA LYS A 304 0.21 5.09 -23.51
C LYS A 304 1.72 5.06 -23.76
N ILE A 305 2.51 5.80 -22.98
CA ILE A 305 3.99 5.74 -23.05
C ILE A 305 4.46 4.32 -22.69
N ALA A 306 3.90 3.71 -21.64
CA ALA A 306 4.23 2.35 -21.23
C ALA A 306 3.92 1.32 -22.33
N GLU A 307 2.75 1.42 -22.98
CA GLU A 307 2.41 0.56 -24.12
C GLU A 307 3.37 0.71 -25.30
N ASN A 308 3.77 1.94 -25.59
CA ASN A 308 4.73 2.23 -26.66
C ASN A 308 6.10 1.62 -26.36
N LYS A 309 6.55 1.66 -25.10
CA LYS A 309 7.82 1.04 -24.68
C LYS A 309 7.86 -0.46 -24.90
N ILE A 310 6.75 -1.15 -24.65
CA ILE A 310 6.60 -2.58 -24.98
C ILE A 310 6.78 -2.82 -26.49
N ALA A 311 6.11 -2.02 -27.32
CA ALA A 311 6.21 -2.15 -28.78
C ALA A 311 7.62 -1.83 -29.30
N GLU A 312 8.25 -0.78 -28.77
CA GLU A 312 9.63 -0.40 -29.10
C GLU A 312 10.61 -1.53 -28.75
N GLU A 313 10.50 -2.11 -27.57
CA GLU A 313 11.42 -3.16 -27.13
C GLU A 313 11.22 -4.46 -27.92
N LYS A 314 9.97 -4.83 -28.24
CA LYS A 314 9.70 -5.99 -29.12
C LYS A 314 10.37 -5.83 -30.49
N ASN A 315 10.40 -4.62 -31.03
CA ASN A 315 11.02 -4.34 -32.32
C ASN A 315 12.56 -4.33 -32.26
N LYS A 316 13.13 -3.88 -31.14
CA LYS A 316 14.59 -3.80 -30.94
C LYS A 316 15.20 -5.15 -30.52
N ASN A 317 14.51 -5.90 -29.68
CA ASN A 317 14.98 -7.13 -29.05
C ASN A 317 13.91 -8.23 -29.11
N PRO A 318 13.59 -8.75 -30.31
CA PRO A 318 12.42 -9.60 -30.52
C PRO A 318 12.43 -10.91 -29.75
N GLU A 319 13.60 -11.40 -29.33
CA GLU A 319 13.76 -12.66 -28.59
C GLU A 319 13.61 -12.47 -27.07
N ASN A 320 14.15 -11.39 -26.49
CA ASN A 320 14.28 -11.23 -25.04
C ASN A 320 13.54 -10.01 -24.45
N TRP A 321 12.73 -9.31 -25.24
CA TRP A 321 12.01 -8.10 -24.79
C TRP A 321 11.12 -8.29 -23.56
N LYS A 322 10.63 -9.51 -23.26
CA LYS A 322 9.65 -9.76 -22.20
C LYS A 322 10.23 -9.68 -20.79
N GLN A 323 11.49 -10.10 -20.62
CA GLN A 323 12.04 -10.42 -19.28
C GLN A 323 12.08 -9.20 -18.36
N GLU A 324 12.56 -8.06 -18.86
CA GLU A 324 12.67 -6.84 -18.05
C GLU A 324 11.30 -6.38 -17.57
N TYR A 325 10.32 -6.28 -18.46
CA TYR A 325 8.96 -5.86 -18.09
C TYR A 325 8.29 -6.87 -17.16
N TYR A 326 8.49 -8.17 -17.37
CA TYR A 326 8.01 -9.19 -16.44
C TYR A 326 8.57 -9.00 -15.04
N ASN A 327 9.88 -8.78 -14.91
CA ASN A 327 10.52 -8.51 -13.62
C ASN A 327 9.93 -7.26 -12.94
N GLN A 328 9.72 -6.18 -13.71
CA GLN A 328 9.11 -4.95 -13.17
C GLN A 328 7.65 -5.18 -12.72
N MET A 329 6.86 -5.90 -13.52
CA MET A 329 5.49 -6.26 -13.16
C MET A 329 5.43 -7.05 -11.84
N VAL A 330 6.29 -8.06 -11.70
CA VAL A 330 6.38 -8.86 -10.46
C VAL A 330 6.79 -7.98 -9.27
N ALA A 331 7.75 -7.06 -9.46
CA ALA A 331 8.18 -6.14 -8.40
C ALA A 331 7.03 -5.26 -7.92
N VAL A 332 6.24 -4.68 -8.83
CA VAL A 332 5.08 -3.85 -8.48
C VAL A 332 3.98 -4.66 -7.79
N GLN A 333 3.69 -5.87 -8.27
CA GLN A 333 2.71 -6.76 -7.63
C GLN A 333 3.12 -7.09 -6.19
N ASN A 334 4.39 -7.43 -5.97
CA ASN A 334 4.94 -7.69 -4.64
C ASN A 334 4.86 -6.46 -3.73
N LEU A 335 5.10 -5.26 -4.26
CA LEU A 335 4.91 -4.00 -3.50
C LEU A 335 3.46 -3.86 -3.04
N LYS A 336 2.50 -4.10 -3.93
CA LYS A 336 1.07 -3.97 -3.60
C LYS A 336 0.60 -5.01 -2.58
N ILE A 337 1.10 -6.25 -2.67
CA ILE A 337 0.88 -7.28 -1.65
C ILE A 337 1.42 -6.81 -0.29
N ARG A 338 2.68 -6.37 -0.24
CA ARG A 338 3.32 -5.89 1.00
C ARG A 338 2.58 -4.73 1.62
N PHE A 339 2.11 -3.78 0.80
CA PHE A 339 1.27 -2.68 1.26
C PHE A 339 -0.03 -3.18 1.88
N GLY A 340 -0.75 -4.09 1.20
CA GLY A 340 -1.94 -4.74 1.75
C GLY A 340 -1.68 -5.45 3.08
N THR A 341 -0.62 -6.25 3.17
CA THR A 341 -0.21 -6.92 4.42
C THR A 341 0.11 -5.91 5.54
N LEU A 342 0.76 -4.79 5.24
CA LEU A 342 1.05 -3.76 6.23
C LEU A 342 -0.22 -3.07 6.73
N THR A 343 -1.15 -2.77 5.83
CA THR A 343 -2.44 -2.20 6.25
C THR A 343 -3.23 -3.16 7.14
N PHE A 344 -3.13 -4.47 6.90
CA PHE A 344 -3.73 -5.50 7.77
C PHE A 344 -3.06 -5.54 9.15
N ARG A 345 -1.72 -5.58 9.21
CA ARG A 345 -0.96 -5.54 10.47
C ARG A 345 -1.27 -4.31 11.31
N ILE A 346 -1.47 -3.15 10.67
CA ILE A 346 -1.87 -1.92 11.37
C ILE A 346 -3.25 -2.09 12.02
N LEU A 347 -4.24 -2.60 11.28
CA LEU A 347 -5.57 -2.87 11.85
C LEU A 347 -5.51 -3.84 13.04
N GLU A 348 -4.79 -4.95 12.89
CA GLU A 348 -4.58 -5.90 13.99
C GLU A 348 -3.93 -5.24 15.20
N ASN A 349 -3.00 -4.31 14.99
CA ASN A 349 -2.35 -3.59 16.09
C ASN A 349 -3.31 -2.60 16.77
N LEU A 350 -4.21 -1.95 16.01
CA LEU A 350 -5.29 -1.14 16.58
C LEU A 350 -6.28 -2.00 17.39
N ASP A 351 -6.56 -3.23 16.96
CA ASP A 351 -7.37 -4.19 17.72
C ASP A 351 -6.71 -4.59 19.04
N LYS A 352 -5.37 -4.73 19.06
CA LYS A 352 -4.62 -4.94 20.31
C LYS A 352 -4.77 -3.76 21.27
N TYR A 353 -4.69 -2.52 20.78
CA TYR A 353 -4.96 -1.34 21.60
C TYR A 353 -6.40 -1.32 22.13
N LYS A 354 -7.39 -1.71 21.32
CA LYS A 354 -8.79 -1.82 21.78
C LYS A 354 -8.92 -2.85 22.91
N SER A 355 -8.23 -3.97 22.78
CA SER A 355 -8.20 -5.02 23.81
C SER A 355 -7.55 -4.54 25.11
N LEU A 356 -6.45 -3.78 25.02
CA LEU A 356 -5.83 -3.09 26.15
C LEU A 356 -6.81 -2.14 26.84
N ILE A 357 -7.46 -1.27 26.07
CA ILE A 357 -8.45 -0.30 26.59
C ILE A 357 -9.59 -1.04 27.32
N ASN A 358 -10.14 -2.10 26.73
CA ASN A 358 -11.20 -2.89 27.35
C ASN A 358 -10.77 -3.50 28.70
N LYS A 359 -9.52 -3.98 28.81
CA LYS A 359 -8.96 -4.53 30.06
C LYS A 359 -8.97 -3.51 31.20
N TYR A 360 -8.70 -2.24 30.92
CA TYR A 360 -8.57 -1.18 31.94
C TYR A 360 -9.77 -0.25 32.06
N LYS A 361 -10.82 -0.45 31.25
CA LYS A 361 -12.01 0.42 31.22
C LYS A 361 -12.74 0.53 32.55
N GLY A 362 -12.70 -0.54 33.35
CA GLY A 362 -13.29 -0.59 34.70
C GLY A 362 -12.35 -0.20 35.84
N ASP A 363 -11.08 0.10 35.58
CA ASP A 363 -10.12 0.42 36.63
C ASP A 363 -10.43 1.78 37.27
N GLU A 364 -10.57 1.82 38.59
CA GLU A 364 -10.97 3.03 39.31
C GLU A 364 -10.02 4.21 39.13
N ASN A 365 -8.72 3.93 38.93
CA ASN A 365 -7.67 4.93 38.78
C ASN A 365 -7.51 5.40 37.34
N LEU A 366 -7.75 4.52 36.36
CA LEU A 366 -7.52 4.81 34.94
C LEU A 366 -8.79 5.16 34.15
N LYS A 367 -9.99 4.80 34.62
CA LYS A 367 -11.27 4.84 33.86
C LYS A 367 -11.48 6.09 33.01
N THR A 368 -11.24 7.29 33.54
CA THR A 368 -11.49 8.54 32.83
C THR A 368 -10.57 8.71 31.63
N ARG A 369 -9.28 8.38 31.79
CA ARG A 369 -8.28 8.49 30.72
C ARG A 369 -8.40 7.36 29.72
N ILE A 370 -8.78 6.17 30.18
CA ILE A 370 -9.08 5.03 29.30
C ILE A 370 -10.29 5.36 28.42
N ALA A 371 -11.32 6.03 28.95
CA ALA A 371 -12.46 6.47 28.14
C ALA A 371 -12.05 7.50 27.07
N GLU A 372 -11.16 8.45 27.40
CA GLU A 372 -10.60 9.39 26.41
C GLU A 372 -9.79 8.65 25.34
N LEU A 373 -8.94 7.70 25.76
CA LEU A 373 -8.13 6.87 24.86
C LEU A 373 -9.01 6.04 23.92
N ASP A 374 -10.14 5.51 24.41
CA ASP A 374 -11.14 4.75 23.65
C ASP A 374 -11.70 5.59 22.50
N LEU A 375 -12.12 6.83 22.79
CA LEU A 375 -12.64 7.76 21.79
C LEU A 375 -11.58 8.10 20.73
N LYS A 376 -10.33 8.34 21.15
CA LYS A 376 -9.24 8.66 20.21
C LYS A 376 -8.87 7.47 19.34
N LEU A 377 -8.87 6.25 19.90
CA LEU A 377 -8.64 5.03 19.12
C LEU A 377 -9.72 4.83 18.08
N ASP A 378 -10.99 5.02 18.43
CA ASP A 378 -12.11 4.85 17.51
C ASP A 378 -12.01 5.85 16.34
N MET A 379 -11.62 7.11 16.58
CA MET A 379 -11.37 8.09 15.52
C MET A 379 -10.25 7.64 14.56
N VAL A 380 -9.13 7.19 15.13
CA VAL A 380 -7.97 6.69 14.38
C VAL A 380 -8.37 5.46 13.55
N ARG A 381 -9.03 4.48 14.17
CA ARG A 381 -9.50 3.27 13.48
C ARG A 381 -10.48 3.59 12.35
N ASN A 382 -11.51 4.39 12.62
CA ASN A 382 -12.52 4.73 11.61
C ASN A 382 -11.89 5.50 10.43
N SER A 383 -10.96 6.41 10.71
CA SER A 383 -10.21 7.10 9.65
C SER A 383 -9.33 6.13 8.86
N PHE A 384 -8.75 5.12 9.50
CA PHE A 384 -7.94 4.12 8.83
C PHE A 384 -8.79 3.22 7.93
N GLU A 385 -9.85 2.62 8.46
CA GLU A 385 -10.74 1.70 7.74
C GLU A 385 -11.46 2.38 6.57
N SER A 386 -11.79 3.67 6.70
CA SER A 386 -12.38 4.45 5.60
C SER A 386 -11.37 4.81 4.51
N THR A 387 -10.07 4.87 4.83
CA THR A 387 -9.02 5.25 3.88
C THR A 387 -8.37 4.02 3.23
N PHE A 388 -8.17 2.95 4.00
CA PHE A 388 -7.43 1.76 3.62
C PHE A 388 -8.30 0.52 3.80
N ASN A 389 -8.48 -0.23 2.72
CA ASN A 389 -9.13 -1.54 2.76
C ASN A 389 -8.11 -2.63 2.38
N PRO A 390 -7.54 -3.34 3.37
CA PRO A 390 -6.49 -4.35 3.13
C PRO A 390 -6.90 -5.44 2.13
N GLN A 391 -8.15 -5.88 2.20
CA GLN A 391 -8.67 -6.96 1.35
C GLN A 391 -8.74 -6.51 -0.11
N VAL A 392 -9.07 -5.24 -0.36
CA VAL A 392 -9.07 -4.67 -1.72
C VAL A 392 -7.66 -4.66 -2.29
N TYR A 393 -6.63 -4.30 -1.52
CA TYR A 393 -5.25 -4.30 -2.00
C TYR A 393 -4.74 -5.69 -2.35
N ILE A 394 -4.97 -6.68 -1.48
CA ILE A 394 -4.55 -8.07 -1.71
C ILE A 394 -5.29 -8.65 -2.91
N LYS A 395 -6.61 -8.49 -3.00
CA LYS A 395 -7.39 -8.94 -4.16
C LYS A 395 -6.91 -8.29 -5.44
N ALA A 396 -6.77 -6.96 -5.45
CA ALA A 396 -6.31 -6.21 -6.61
C ALA A 396 -4.92 -6.65 -7.07
N SER A 397 -4.01 -7.02 -6.15
CA SER A 397 -2.70 -7.54 -6.53
C SER A 397 -2.76 -8.92 -7.19
N ASN A 398 -3.69 -9.79 -6.78
CA ASN A 398 -3.84 -11.13 -7.37
C ASN A 398 -4.51 -11.08 -8.75
N GLU A 399 -5.37 -10.09 -8.98
CA GLU A 399 -6.11 -9.88 -10.24
C GLU A 399 -5.44 -8.83 -11.15
N MET A 400 -4.22 -8.40 -10.80
CA MET A 400 -3.56 -7.24 -11.41
C MET A 400 -3.16 -7.46 -12.86
N TYR A 401 -2.79 -8.70 -13.20
CA TYR A 401 -2.27 -9.08 -14.50
C TYR A 401 -3.09 -10.19 -15.12
N ILE A 402 -3.22 -10.11 -16.44
CA ILE A 402 -3.77 -11.17 -17.25
C ILE A 402 -2.76 -12.31 -17.29
N VAL A 403 -3.24 -13.51 -16.98
CA VAL A 403 -2.55 -14.78 -17.19
C VAL A 403 -3.24 -15.45 -18.39
N GLU A 404 -2.51 -15.65 -19.49
CA GLU A 404 -2.95 -16.40 -20.67
C GLU A 404 -2.11 -17.67 -20.86
#